data_AF-D8QJM2-F1
#
_entry.id   AF-D8QJM2-F1
#
_cell.length_a   1.000
_cell.length_b   1.000
_cell.length_c   1.000
_cell.angle_alpha   90.00
_cell.angle_beta   90.00
_cell.angle_gamma   90.00
#
_symmetry.space_group_name_H-M   'P 1'
#
loop_
_entity.id
_entity.type
_entity.pdbx_description
1 polymer ?
#
loop_
_entity_poly.entity_id
_entity_poly.type
_entity_poly.pdbx_seq_one_letter_code
_entity_poly.pdbx_strand_id
1 'polypeptide(L)'
;MLLIPLRLRSICRASPTAVLANIYLETFAADPWKVLIATIFLNVTHGTQSIPIVHALLDIWDTPEKMAQASPDEIYPCIRHLGLGHSRSMRIVDLSRAWIARPPSFDDELADAPLASISTNLKTDKSTDPKHYPLTPISHLPGVGRYALDSFRTFCTGGSDEWKSVRPTDKELIRFLAWKWAYHEHRRWHPERGPMGYADASYIERLITNLALTTPGGSKSPQ
;
A
#
# COMPACT_ATOMS: atom_id res chain seq x y z
N MET A 1 8.76 -33.04 -7.49
CA MET A 1 8.27 -32.05 -6.50
C MET A 1 8.67 -30.61 -6.87
N LEU A 2 8.49 -30.19 -8.14
CA LEU A 2 9.02 -28.92 -8.67
C LEU A 2 8.08 -28.20 -9.67
N LEU A 3 6.80 -28.60 -9.76
CA LEU A 3 5.83 -28.04 -10.71
C LEU A 3 5.07 -26.79 -10.17
N ILE A 4 5.11 -26.58 -8.86
CA ILE A 4 4.44 -25.49 -8.15
C ILE A 4 5.05 -24.10 -8.50
N PRO A 5 6.39 -23.92 -8.57
CA PRO A 5 6.99 -22.63 -8.90
C PRO A 5 6.66 -22.11 -10.30
N LEU A 6 6.57 -23.01 -11.29
CA LEU A 6 6.31 -22.64 -12.69
C LEU A 6 4.85 -22.25 -12.92
N ARG A 7 3.89 -22.95 -12.28
CA ARG A 7 2.48 -22.53 -12.31
C ARG A 7 2.27 -21.19 -11.60
N LEU A 8 2.88 -20.97 -10.43
CA LEU A 8 2.83 -19.67 -9.75
C LEU A 8 3.42 -18.55 -10.62
N ARG A 9 4.59 -18.75 -11.24
CA ARG A 9 5.21 -17.75 -12.15
C ARG A 9 4.38 -17.47 -13.41
N SER A 10 3.72 -18.48 -13.96
CA SER A 10 2.85 -18.33 -15.14
C SER A 10 1.53 -17.65 -14.78
N ILE A 11 1.00 -17.89 -13.58
CA ILE A 11 -0.27 -17.32 -13.09
C ILE A 11 -0.09 -15.88 -12.59
N CYS A 12 1.05 -15.56 -11.96
CA CYS A 12 1.43 -14.17 -11.65
C CYS A 12 1.53 -13.31 -12.92
N ARG A 13 1.81 -13.94 -14.07
CA ARG A 13 1.75 -13.31 -15.40
C ARG A 13 0.33 -13.26 -16.01
N ALA A 14 -0.61 -14.09 -15.57
CA ALA A 14 -1.86 -14.36 -16.29
C ALA A 14 -3.16 -13.97 -15.55
N SER A 15 -3.15 -13.57 -14.28
CA SER A 15 -4.37 -13.09 -13.61
C SER A 15 -4.08 -11.94 -12.65
N PRO A 16 -4.04 -10.68 -13.16
CA PRO A 16 -3.55 -9.56 -12.37
C PRO A 16 -4.56 -9.02 -11.35
N THR A 17 -5.86 -9.19 -11.55
CA THR A 17 -6.83 -8.13 -11.19
C THR A 17 -7.17 -7.93 -9.71
N ALA A 18 -6.94 -8.89 -8.81
CA ALA A 18 -7.03 -8.65 -7.35
C ALA A 18 -5.75 -8.12 -6.72
N VAL A 19 -4.63 -8.66 -7.18
CA VAL A 19 -3.32 -8.27 -6.69
C VAL A 19 -2.85 -6.99 -7.39
N LEU A 20 -3.53 -6.55 -8.46
CA LEU A 20 -3.15 -5.39 -9.26
C LEU A 20 -2.83 -4.19 -8.40
N ALA A 21 -3.66 -3.85 -7.42
CA ALA A 21 -3.40 -2.67 -6.58
C ALA A 21 -2.11 -2.82 -5.75
N ASN A 22 -1.86 -3.98 -5.16
CA ASN A 22 -0.68 -4.19 -4.33
C ASN A 22 0.59 -4.47 -5.15
N ILE A 23 0.48 -5.19 -6.28
CA ILE A 23 1.53 -5.31 -7.29
C ILE A 23 1.82 -3.92 -7.88
N TYR A 24 0.81 -3.08 -8.04
CA TYR A 24 0.99 -1.72 -8.50
C TYR A 24 1.78 -0.88 -7.48
N LEU A 25 1.47 -1.00 -6.18
CA LEU A 25 2.33 -0.41 -5.14
C LEU A 25 3.75 -0.97 -5.20
N GLU A 26 3.92 -2.28 -5.49
CA GLU A 26 5.23 -2.89 -5.70
C GLU A 26 5.99 -2.29 -6.90
N THR A 27 5.30 -1.84 -7.97
CA THR A 27 5.95 -1.13 -9.09
C THR A 27 6.56 0.21 -8.69
N PHE A 28 6.10 0.78 -7.57
CA PHE A 28 6.65 2.01 -6.99
C PHE A 28 7.54 1.75 -5.76
N ALA A 29 7.90 0.50 -5.45
CA ALA A 29 8.66 0.17 -4.24
C ALA A 29 9.98 0.95 -4.07
N ALA A 30 10.61 1.35 -5.18
CA ALA A 30 11.82 2.17 -5.19
C ALA A 30 11.58 3.67 -4.97
N ASP A 31 10.32 4.13 -5.02
CA ASP A 31 9.89 5.51 -4.84
C ASP A 31 8.76 5.57 -3.78
N PRO A 32 9.12 5.68 -2.50
CA PRO A 32 8.15 5.58 -1.42
C PRO A 32 7.13 6.74 -1.44
N TRP A 33 7.45 7.88 -2.05
CA TRP A 33 6.48 8.96 -2.24
C TRP A 33 5.36 8.53 -3.20
N LYS A 34 5.69 7.91 -4.34
CA LYS A 34 4.68 7.37 -5.27
C LYS A 34 3.81 6.28 -4.64
N VAL A 35 4.38 5.44 -3.78
CA VAL A 35 3.60 4.49 -2.97
C VAL A 35 2.57 5.23 -2.12
N LEU A 36 2.95 6.31 -1.44
CA LEU A 36 2.02 7.10 -0.63
C LEU A 36 0.93 7.77 -1.47
N ILE A 37 1.28 8.36 -2.61
CA ILE A 37 0.29 8.92 -3.55
C ILE A 37 -0.72 7.84 -3.95
N ALA A 38 -0.25 6.67 -4.39
CA ALA A 38 -1.13 5.56 -4.76
C ALA A 38 -2.03 5.10 -3.60
N THR A 39 -1.51 5.04 -2.36
CA THR A 39 -2.33 4.65 -1.19
C THR A 39 -3.46 5.63 -0.88
N ILE A 40 -3.30 6.94 -1.17
CA ILE A 40 -4.37 7.94 -1.01
C ILE A 40 -5.54 7.64 -1.95
N PHE A 41 -5.25 7.19 -3.17
CA PHE A 41 -6.25 6.85 -4.17
C PHE A 41 -6.85 5.46 -3.99
N LEU A 42 -6.09 4.50 -3.45
CA LEU A 42 -6.56 3.14 -3.16
C LEU A 42 -7.37 3.05 -1.86
N ASN A 43 -7.31 4.08 -1.01
CA ASN A 43 -8.11 4.13 0.20
C ASN A 43 -9.59 4.39 -0.12
N VAL A 44 -10.43 3.37 0.09
CA VAL A 44 -11.90 3.40 -0.14
C VAL A 44 -12.26 3.61 -1.63
N THR A 45 -11.41 3.18 -2.57
CA THR A 45 -11.73 3.14 -4.00
C THR A 45 -11.13 1.90 -4.65
N HIS A 46 -11.89 1.28 -5.56
CA HIS A 46 -11.42 0.09 -6.25
C HIS A 46 -10.22 0.38 -7.15
N GLY A 47 -9.19 -0.47 -7.07
CA GLY A 47 -7.97 -0.36 -7.87
C GLY A 47 -8.22 -0.26 -9.37
N THR A 48 -9.24 -0.94 -9.88
CA THR A 48 -9.62 -0.89 -11.30
C THR A 48 -9.98 0.51 -11.79
N GLN A 49 -10.48 1.38 -10.91
CA GLN A 49 -10.80 2.77 -11.22
C GLN A 49 -9.67 3.72 -10.85
N SER A 50 -9.00 3.49 -9.72
CA SER A 50 -7.98 4.42 -9.23
C SER A 50 -6.63 4.28 -9.95
N ILE A 51 -6.19 3.07 -10.32
CA ILE A 51 -4.86 2.83 -10.89
C ILE A 51 -4.62 3.61 -12.20
N PRO A 52 -5.55 3.60 -13.19
CA PRO A 52 -5.36 4.39 -14.42
C PRO A 52 -5.23 5.89 -14.14
N ILE A 53 -5.95 6.38 -13.13
CA ILE A 53 -5.93 7.80 -12.74
C ILE A 53 -4.62 8.14 -12.02
N VAL A 54 -4.12 7.28 -11.14
CA VAL A 54 -2.82 7.46 -10.49
C VAL A 54 -1.71 7.51 -11.55
N HIS A 55 -1.75 6.63 -12.55
CA HIS A 55 -0.81 6.70 -13.69
C HIS A 55 -0.89 8.03 -14.42
N ALA A 56 -2.08 8.42 -14.89
CA ALA A 56 -2.25 9.67 -15.63
C ALA A 56 -1.82 10.91 -14.81
N LEU A 57 -2.02 10.88 -13.50
CA LEU A 57 -1.62 11.93 -12.59
C LEU A 57 -0.09 11.97 -12.42
N LEU A 58 0.56 10.81 -12.24
CA LEU A 58 2.01 10.70 -12.11
C LEU A 58 2.77 10.89 -13.44
N ASP A 59 2.09 10.85 -14.59
CA ASP A 59 2.67 11.27 -15.87
C ASP A 59 2.87 12.79 -15.95
N ILE A 60 2.06 13.56 -15.20
CA ILE A 60 2.10 15.03 -15.17
C ILE A 60 2.93 15.52 -13.97
N TRP A 61 2.59 15.02 -12.77
CA TRP A 61 3.23 15.38 -11.51
C TRP A 61 4.00 14.17 -10.96
N ASP A 62 5.10 13.84 -11.62
CA ASP A 62 5.94 12.65 -11.38
C ASP A 62 6.86 12.73 -10.14
N THR A 63 6.89 13.89 -9.50
CA THR A 63 7.84 14.25 -8.42
C THR A 63 7.12 15.03 -7.32
N PRO A 64 7.58 14.92 -6.05
CA PRO A 64 7.06 15.72 -4.95
C PRO A 64 7.04 17.22 -5.27
N GLU A 65 8.09 17.74 -5.92
CA GLU A 65 8.26 19.15 -6.26
C GLU A 65 7.17 19.64 -7.21
N LYS A 66 6.93 18.91 -8.31
CA LYS A 66 5.87 19.26 -9.26
C LYS A 66 4.50 19.20 -8.59
N MET A 67 4.24 18.16 -7.79
CA MET A 67 2.95 17.99 -7.13
C MET A 67 2.68 19.04 -6.04
N ALA A 68 3.72 19.45 -5.30
CA ALA A 68 3.60 20.47 -4.26
C ALA A 68 3.27 21.87 -4.82
N GLN A 69 3.62 22.12 -6.09
CA GLN A 69 3.34 23.36 -6.82
C GLN A 69 1.98 23.35 -7.53
N ALA A 70 1.37 22.18 -7.72
CA ALA A 70 0.09 22.05 -8.40
C ALA A 70 -1.05 22.73 -7.61
N SER A 71 -2.03 23.28 -8.32
CA SER A 71 -3.27 23.71 -7.69
C SER A 71 -4.19 22.49 -7.47
N PRO A 72 -4.78 22.31 -6.26
CA PRO A 72 -5.81 21.29 -6.06
C PRO A 72 -6.98 21.39 -7.05
N ASP A 73 -7.28 22.59 -7.54
CA ASP A 73 -8.34 22.86 -8.52
C ASP A 73 -7.99 22.36 -9.93
N GLU A 74 -6.71 22.23 -10.26
CA GLU A 74 -6.24 21.63 -11.52
C GLU A 74 -6.32 20.10 -11.47
N ILE A 75 -6.07 19.52 -10.29
CA ILE A 75 -6.11 18.07 -10.05
C ILE A 75 -7.55 17.57 -9.92
N TYR A 76 -8.43 18.34 -9.28
CA TYR A 76 -9.79 17.91 -8.95
C TYR A 76 -10.60 17.41 -10.16
N PRO A 77 -10.62 18.09 -11.32
CA PRO A 77 -11.33 17.62 -12.51
C PRO A 77 -10.93 16.20 -12.95
N CYS A 78 -9.65 15.84 -12.78
CA CYS A 78 -9.11 14.53 -13.13
C CYS A 78 -9.63 13.43 -12.19
N ILE A 79 -9.91 13.74 -10.92
CA ILE A 79 -10.15 12.73 -9.88
C ILE A 79 -11.56 12.78 -9.26
N ARG A 80 -12.37 13.78 -9.62
CA ARG A 80 -13.72 14.01 -9.05
C ARG A 80 -14.65 12.79 -9.15
N HIS A 81 -14.49 11.98 -10.19
CA HIS A 81 -15.32 10.81 -10.45
C HIS A 81 -15.00 9.60 -9.55
N LEU A 82 -13.87 9.62 -8.83
CA LEU A 82 -13.46 8.55 -7.92
C LEU A 82 -14.06 8.68 -6.50
N GLY A 83 -14.84 9.74 -6.25
CA GLY A 83 -15.27 10.11 -4.91
C GLY A 83 -14.14 10.73 -4.08
N LEU A 84 -14.51 11.55 -3.08
CA LEU A 84 -13.56 12.27 -2.20
C LEU A 84 -12.54 13.15 -2.96
N GLY A 85 -12.84 13.54 -4.20
CA GLY A 85 -11.89 14.19 -5.10
C GLY A 85 -11.27 15.44 -4.51
N HIS A 86 -12.07 16.37 -3.97
CA HIS A 86 -11.56 17.62 -3.40
C HIS A 86 -10.58 17.38 -2.25
N SER A 87 -10.95 16.50 -1.30
CA SER A 87 -10.08 16.12 -0.18
C SER A 87 -8.81 15.40 -0.65
N ARG A 88 -8.89 14.58 -1.69
CA ARG A 88 -7.71 13.89 -2.26
C ARG A 88 -6.77 14.87 -2.96
N SER A 89 -7.29 15.82 -3.74
CA SER A 89 -6.49 16.84 -4.41
C SER A 89 -5.68 17.66 -3.40
N MET A 90 -6.31 18.11 -2.32
CA MET A 90 -5.60 18.82 -1.25
C MET A 90 -4.55 17.92 -0.58
N ARG A 91 -4.93 16.69 -0.22
CA ARG A 91 -4.04 15.75 0.49
C ARG A 91 -2.77 15.43 -0.27
N ILE A 92 -2.82 15.21 -1.58
CA ILE A 92 -1.62 14.84 -2.34
C ILE A 92 -0.66 16.04 -2.47
N VAL A 93 -1.19 17.26 -2.57
CA VAL A 93 -0.39 18.50 -2.58
C VAL A 93 0.23 18.73 -1.20
N ASP A 94 -0.55 18.62 -0.12
CA ASP A 94 -0.07 18.82 1.26
C ASP A 94 0.96 17.76 1.67
N LEU A 95 0.71 16.49 1.30
CA LEU A 95 1.67 15.40 1.49
C LEU A 95 2.99 15.71 0.79
N SER A 96 2.94 16.17 -0.46
CA SER A 96 4.15 16.47 -1.24
C SER A 96 4.92 17.67 -0.68
N ARG A 97 4.22 18.70 -0.19
CA ARG A 97 4.87 19.82 0.53
C ARG A 97 5.55 19.35 1.81
N ALA A 98 4.88 18.52 2.61
CA ALA A 98 5.45 17.96 3.83
C ALA A 98 6.64 17.02 3.54
N TRP A 99 6.57 16.27 2.44
CA TRP A 99 7.65 15.41 1.96
C TRP A 99 8.91 16.21 1.64
N ILE A 100 8.79 17.33 0.93
CA ILE A 100 9.93 18.21 0.61
C ILE A 100 10.47 18.88 1.89
N ALA A 101 9.58 19.38 2.74
CA ALA A 101 9.98 20.11 3.95
C ALA A 101 10.71 19.22 4.96
N ARG A 102 10.29 17.96 5.10
CA ARG A 102 10.92 16.96 5.96
C ARG A 102 10.78 15.58 5.33
N PRO A 103 11.72 15.19 4.45
CA PRO A 103 11.68 13.89 3.82
C PRO A 103 11.82 12.78 4.88
N PRO A 104 11.25 11.59 4.64
CA PRO A 104 11.47 10.44 5.51
C PRO A 104 12.96 10.14 5.64
N SER A 105 13.44 10.09 6.89
CA SER A 105 14.78 9.57 7.18
C SER A 105 14.66 8.07 7.36
N PHE A 106 15.37 7.32 6.51
CA PHE A 106 15.45 5.86 6.56
C PHE A 106 16.62 5.38 7.44
N ASP A 107 17.32 6.31 8.08
CA ASP A 107 18.43 6.04 8.98
C ASP A 107 17.90 5.96 10.42
N ASP A 108 18.26 4.88 11.13
CA ASP A 108 17.74 4.52 12.47
C ASP A 108 17.97 5.60 13.55
N GLU A 109 18.81 6.61 13.34
CA GLU A 109 19.26 7.56 14.36
C GLU A 109 18.27 8.71 14.66
N LEU A 110 17.25 8.93 13.82
CA LEU A 110 16.29 10.04 13.99
C LEU A 110 14.99 9.68 14.73
N ALA A 111 14.88 8.44 15.22
CA ALA A 111 13.75 7.99 16.06
C ALA A 111 13.58 8.82 17.37
N ASP A 112 14.59 9.60 17.75
CA ASP A 112 14.62 10.38 19.00
C ASP A 112 14.28 11.88 18.84
N ALA A 113 14.00 12.38 17.63
CA ALA A 113 13.68 13.80 17.43
C ALA A 113 12.32 14.18 18.10
N PRO A 114 12.24 15.23 18.95
CA PRO A 114 11.01 15.60 19.63
C PRO A 114 9.90 16.03 18.66
N LEU A 115 8.77 15.31 18.75
CA LEU A 115 7.47 15.49 18.08
C LEU A 115 6.75 16.84 18.33
N ALA A 116 7.47 17.94 18.61
CA ALA A 116 6.87 19.17 19.12
C ALA A 116 6.08 20.01 18.08
N SER A 117 5.96 19.60 16.82
CA SER A 117 5.32 20.41 15.77
C SER A 117 4.19 19.75 14.98
N ILE A 118 3.70 18.57 15.36
CA ILE A 118 2.58 17.91 14.65
C ILE A 118 1.27 18.12 15.40
N SER A 119 0.62 19.25 15.12
CA SER A 119 -0.81 19.42 15.39
C SER A 119 -1.61 18.66 14.34
N THR A 120 -2.19 17.53 14.75
CA THR A 120 -3.60 17.13 14.48
C THR A 120 -3.84 15.75 15.10
N ASN A 121 -4.43 15.74 16.30
CA ASN A 121 -5.20 14.63 16.89
C ASN A 121 -4.59 13.22 16.96
N LEU A 122 -3.27 13.07 17.06
CA LEU A 122 -2.66 11.89 17.69
C LEU A 122 -2.04 12.36 19.00
N LYS A 123 -2.68 12.02 20.13
CA LYS A 123 -2.13 12.30 21.46
C LYS A 123 -0.78 11.60 21.54
N THR A 124 0.28 12.39 21.56
CA THR A 124 1.65 11.94 21.79
C THR A 124 1.80 11.59 23.26
N ASP A 125 1.56 10.33 23.58
CA ASP A 125 2.07 9.74 24.81
C ASP A 125 3.29 8.89 24.45
N LYS A 126 4.43 9.19 25.08
CA LYS A 126 5.66 8.38 24.98
C LYS A 126 5.47 7.12 25.82
N SER A 127 4.48 6.29 25.46
CA SER A 127 4.20 5.03 26.12
C SER A 127 4.54 3.87 25.17
N THR A 128 5.34 2.95 25.67
CA THR A 128 5.52 1.60 25.14
C THR A 128 4.24 0.77 25.37
N ASP A 129 3.07 1.31 25.00
CA ASP A 129 1.77 0.66 25.09
C ASP A 129 1.53 -0.18 23.82
N PRO A 130 1.32 -1.51 23.91
CA PRO A 130 1.07 -2.41 22.77
C PRO A 130 -0.11 -2.06 21.86
N LYS A 131 -0.86 -0.98 22.14
CA LYS A 131 -2.01 -0.51 21.34
C LYS A 131 -1.67 0.53 20.27
N HIS A 132 -0.48 1.13 20.27
CA HIS A 132 -0.08 2.10 19.24
C HIS A 132 0.68 1.44 18.09
N TYR A 133 0.37 1.84 16.86
CA TYR A 133 1.07 1.39 15.66
C TYR A 133 2.53 1.88 15.70
N PRO A 134 3.53 1.05 15.34
CA PRO A 134 4.94 1.43 15.44
C PRO A 134 5.24 2.69 14.60
N LEU A 135 6.06 3.57 15.14
CA LEU A 135 6.56 4.72 14.39
C LEU A 135 7.38 4.24 13.19
N THR A 136 7.19 4.89 12.06
CA THR A 136 7.91 4.66 10.81
C THR A 136 8.49 5.98 10.30
N PRO A 137 9.45 5.94 9.35
CA PRO A 137 9.99 7.13 8.69
C PRO A 137 8.96 8.10 8.09
N ILE A 138 7.73 7.62 7.85
CA ILE A 138 6.66 8.40 7.21
C ILE A 138 5.53 8.77 8.19
N SER A 139 5.60 8.36 9.46
CA SER A 139 4.51 8.58 10.44
C SER A 139 4.20 10.05 10.68
N HIS A 140 5.14 10.94 10.37
CA HIS A 140 4.97 12.38 10.56
C HIS A 140 4.26 13.10 9.42
N LEU A 141 4.03 12.41 8.29
CA LEU A 141 3.46 13.02 7.10
C LEU A 141 1.94 13.15 7.23
N PRO A 142 1.35 14.26 6.74
CA PRO A 142 -0.08 14.49 6.85
C PRO A 142 -0.88 13.48 6.04
N GLY A 143 -2.00 13.03 6.59
CA GLY A 143 -2.91 12.09 5.90
C GLY A 143 -2.40 10.65 5.78
N VAL A 144 -1.22 10.33 6.33
CA VAL A 144 -0.69 8.96 6.38
C VAL A 144 -1.36 8.19 7.51
N GLY A 145 -2.30 7.31 7.13
CA GLY A 145 -2.98 6.39 8.06
C GLY A 145 -2.38 4.99 8.05
N ARG A 146 -2.96 4.08 8.86
CA ARG A 146 -2.48 2.70 9.04
C ARG A 146 -2.25 1.95 7.73
N TYR A 147 -3.16 2.08 6.75
CA TYR A 147 -2.99 1.46 5.44
C TYR A 147 -1.72 1.92 4.71
N ALA A 148 -1.44 3.22 4.71
CA ALA A 148 -0.24 3.78 4.10
C ALA A 148 1.03 3.34 4.84
N LEU A 149 0.99 3.29 6.18
CA LEU A 149 2.08 2.78 7.01
C LEU A 149 2.37 1.30 6.77
N ASP A 150 1.33 0.45 6.74
CA ASP A 150 1.47 -0.98 6.44
C ASP A 150 2.01 -1.19 5.02
N SER A 151 1.53 -0.40 4.05
CA SER A 151 1.99 -0.45 2.65
C SER A 151 3.46 -0.08 2.54
N PHE A 152 3.87 1.04 3.13
CA PHE A 152 5.26 1.46 3.15
C PHE A 152 6.18 0.40 3.76
N ARG A 153 5.82 -0.16 4.92
CA ARG A 153 6.62 -1.23 5.56
C ARG A 153 6.70 -2.51 4.74
N THR A 154 5.68 -2.76 3.91
CA THR A 154 5.59 -3.95 3.04
C THR A 154 6.42 -3.81 1.77
N PHE A 155 6.45 -2.62 1.17
CA PHE A 155 7.00 -2.38 -0.17
C PHE A 155 8.31 -1.58 -0.18
N CYS A 156 8.48 -0.60 0.71
CA CYS A 156 9.51 0.44 0.60
C CYS A 156 10.77 0.19 1.44
N THR A 157 10.88 -0.94 2.13
CA THR A 157 11.91 -1.21 3.14
C THR A 157 13.13 -1.96 2.59
N GLY A 158 13.43 -1.77 1.30
CA GLY A 158 14.70 -2.19 0.69
C GLY A 158 15.00 -3.69 0.70
N GLY A 159 13.98 -4.55 0.79
CA GLY A 159 14.16 -6.00 0.85
C GLY A 159 14.54 -6.54 2.24
N SER A 160 14.50 -5.70 3.29
CA SER A 160 14.57 -6.16 4.67
C SER A 160 13.41 -7.11 5.01
N ASP A 161 13.56 -7.87 6.09
CA ASP A 161 12.51 -8.76 6.62
C ASP A 161 11.35 -8.00 7.30
N GLU A 162 11.31 -6.66 7.20
CA GLU A 162 10.30 -5.83 7.85
C GLU A 162 8.87 -6.20 7.43
N TRP A 163 8.65 -6.55 6.16
CA TRP A 163 7.35 -7.02 5.67
C TRP A 163 6.84 -8.28 6.40
N LYS A 164 7.71 -9.08 7.01
CA LYS A 164 7.35 -10.28 7.80
C LYS A 164 6.71 -9.92 9.14
N SER A 165 7.03 -8.74 9.68
CA SER A 165 6.48 -8.23 10.94
C SER A 165 5.15 -7.49 10.76
N VAL A 166 4.84 -7.03 9.55
CA VAL A 166 3.61 -6.28 9.24
C VAL A 166 2.34 -7.10 9.50
N ARG A 167 1.34 -6.47 10.11
CA ARG A 167 0.04 -7.07 10.46
C ARG A 167 -1.08 -6.13 10.00
N PRO A 168 -1.39 -6.12 8.69
CA PRO A 168 -2.36 -5.19 8.12
C PRO A 168 -3.79 -5.60 8.45
N THR A 169 -4.69 -4.63 8.51
CA THR A 169 -6.15 -4.85 8.57
C THR A 169 -6.81 -4.72 7.21
N ASP A 170 -6.11 -4.13 6.22
CA ASP A 170 -6.61 -3.98 4.87
C ASP A 170 -6.73 -5.33 4.15
N LYS A 171 -7.89 -5.58 3.54
CA LYS A 171 -8.20 -6.89 2.96
C LYS A 171 -7.31 -7.22 1.78
N GLU A 172 -6.97 -6.25 0.94
CA GLU A 172 -6.11 -6.50 -0.22
C GLU A 172 -4.66 -6.71 0.22
N LEU A 173 -4.17 -5.92 1.17
CA LEU A 173 -2.83 -6.08 1.71
C LEU A 173 -2.65 -7.39 2.48
N ILE A 174 -3.69 -7.86 3.20
CA ILE A 174 -3.72 -9.20 3.81
C ILE A 174 -3.57 -10.29 2.75
N ARG A 175 -4.32 -10.19 1.63
CA ARG A 175 -4.23 -11.17 0.53
C ARG A 175 -2.84 -11.15 -0.12
N PHE A 176 -2.29 -9.97 -0.35
CA PHE A 176 -0.94 -9.82 -0.89
C PHE A 176 0.12 -10.45 0.03
N LEU A 177 0.08 -10.17 1.34
CA LEU A 177 1.03 -10.78 2.27
C LEU A 177 0.89 -12.31 2.33
N ALA A 178 -0.33 -12.83 2.34
CA ALA A 178 -0.55 -14.28 2.28
C ALA A 178 0.12 -14.90 1.04
N TRP A 179 0.01 -14.24 -0.12
CA TRP A 179 0.71 -14.63 -1.34
C TRP A 179 2.23 -14.50 -1.22
N LYS A 180 2.74 -13.37 -0.72
CA LYS A 180 4.18 -13.11 -0.57
C LYS A 180 4.83 -14.17 0.33
N TRP A 181 4.20 -14.53 1.45
CA TRP A 181 4.63 -15.63 2.33
C TRP A 181 4.61 -17.00 1.64
N ALA A 182 3.57 -17.31 0.87
CA ALA A 182 3.50 -18.58 0.15
C ALA A 182 4.56 -18.68 -0.96
N TYR A 183 4.83 -17.57 -1.66
CA TYR A 183 5.75 -17.52 -2.78
C TYR A 183 7.23 -17.49 -2.35
N HIS A 184 7.59 -16.63 -1.40
CA HIS A 184 8.98 -16.45 -0.96
C HIS A 184 9.41 -17.41 0.14
N GLU A 185 8.52 -17.69 1.10
CA GLU A 185 8.87 -18.45 2.31
C GLU A 185 8.28 -19.88 2.29
N HIS A 186 7.45 -20.22 1.29
CA HIS A 186 6.74 -21.50 1.20
C HIS A 186 5.89 -21.83 2.43
N ARG A 187 5.39 -20.80 3.12
CA ARG A 187 4.56 -20.92 4.31
C ARG A 187 3.19 -20.35 4.11
N ARG A 188 2.21 -20.98 4.75
CA ARG A 188 0.90 -20.37 4.97
C ARG A 188 1.05 -19.17 5.89
N TRP A 189 0.22 -18.15 5.72
CA TRP A 189 0.20 -17.00 6.61
C TRP A 189 -1.22 -16.59 6.96
N HIS A 190 -1.41 -16.07 8.18
CA HIS A 190 -2.69 -15.58 8.70
C HIS A 190 -2.49 -14.20 9.36
N PRO A 191 -3.39 -13.23 9.15
CA PRO A 191 -3.20 -11.85 9.62
C PRO A 191 -3.03 -11.73 11.14
N GLU A 192 -3.68 -12.58 11.93
CA GLU A 192 -3.57 -12.54 13.40
C GLU A 192 -2.48 -13.46 13.96
N ARG A 193 -2.22 -14.60 13.30
CA ARG A 193 -1.33 -15.65 13.82
C ARG A 193 0.07 -15.60 13.21
N GLY A 194 0.25 -14.81 12.15
CA GLY A 194 1.50 -14.76 11.40
C GLY A 194 1.73 -16.04 10.59
N PRO A 195 3.00 -16.43 10.37
CA PRO A 195 3.34 -17.56 9.52
C PRO A 195 3.02 -18.89 10.20
N MET A 196 2.37 -19.78 9.46
CA MET A 196 1.89 -21.09 9.90
C MET A 196 2.74 -22.21 9.27
N GLY A 197 2.20 -23.43 9.16
CA GLY A 197 2.86 -24.54 8.48
C GLY A 197 3.08 -24.32 6.98
N TYR A 198 3.59 -25.34 6.30
CA TYR A 198 3.92 -25.28 4.87
C TYR A 198 2.71 -24.94 3.99
N ALA A 199 2.96 -24.17 2.93
CA ALA A 199 1.99 -23.90 1.87
C ALA A 199 1.89 -25.11 0.94
N ASP A 200 0.90 -25.97 1.17
CA ASP A 200 0.59 -27.08 0.27
C ASP A 200 -0.04 -26.60 -1.06
N ALA A 201 -0.09 -27.49 -2.04
CA ALA A 201 -0.62 -27.19 -3.37
C ALA A 201 -2.08 -26.70 -3.30
N SER A 202 -2.91 -27.29 -2.45
CA SER A 202 -4.32 -26.92 -2.30
C SER A 202 -4.49 -25.52 -1.70
N TYR A 203 -3.62 -25.12 -0.77
CA TYR A 203 -3.59 -23.77 -0.21
C TYR A 203 -3.19 -22.75 -1.27
N ILE A 204 -2.16 -23.04 -2.06
CA ILE A 204 -1.70 -22.20 -3.15
C ILE A 204 -2.80 -22.03 -4.20
N GLU A 205 -3.49 -23.11 -4.59
CA GLU A 205 -4.61 -23.05 -5.53
C GLU A 205 -5.76 -22.19 -5.00
N ARG A 206 -6.17 -22.38 -3.73
CA ARG A 206 -7.19 -21.52 -3.11
C ARG A 206 -6.77 -20.06 -3.06
N LEU A 207 -5.50 -19.79 -2.75
CA LEU A 207 -4.95 -18.45 -2.70
C LEU A 207 -5.03 -17.80 -4.09
N ILE A 208 -4.61 -18.51 -5.13
CA ILE A 208 -4.72 -18.08 -6.52
C ILE A 208 -6.18 -17.81 -6.92
N THR A 209 -7.11 -18.73 -6.61
CA THR A 209 -8.53 -18.56 -6.93
C THR A 209 -9.11 -17.33 -6.23
N ASN A 210 -8.81 -17.13 -4.94
CA ASN A 210 -9.26 -15.96 -4.20
C ASN A 210 -8.68 -14.65 -4.76
N LEU A 211 -7.47 -14.69 -5.34
CA LEU A 211 -6.85 -13.57 -6.05
C LEU A 211 -7.39 -13.38 -7.48
N ALA A 212 -8.08 -14.36 -8.08
CA ALA A 212 -8.73 -14.17 -9.37
C ALA A 212 -10.13 -13.56 -9.22
N LEU A 213 -10.85 -13.91 -8.14
CA LEU A 213 -12.26 -13.59 -7.93
C LEU A 213 -12.57 -12.12 -7.57
N THR A 214 -11.58 -11.28 -7.23
CA THR A 214 -11.86 -9.86 -6.98
C THR A 214 -11.78 -8.99 -8.26
N THR A 215 -11.62 -9.63 -9.41
CA THR A 215 -11.78 -9.00 -10.73
C THR A 215 -13.26 -8.68 -10.98
N PRO A 216 -13.67 -7.43 -11.25
CA PRO A 216 -15.03 -7.15 -11.69
C PRO A 216 -15.20 -7.68 -13.11
N GLY A 217 -15.86 -8.83 -13.22
CA GLY A 217 -16.14 -9.51 -14.50
C GLY A 217 -16.93 -10.82 -14.42
N GLY A 218 -17.35 -11.25 -13.22
CA GLY A 218 -18.28 -12.37 -13.08
C GLY A 218 -19.71 -11.88 -13.26
N SER A 219 -20.25 -11.98 -14.48
CA SER A 219 -21.67 -11.85 -14.75
C SER A 219 -22.47 -12.75 -13.80
N LYS A 220 -23.28 -12.16 -12.93
CA LYS A 220 -24.41 -12.90 -12.36
C LYS A 220 -25.38 -13.15 -13.50
N SER A 221 -25.50 -14.39 -13.94
CA SER A 221 -26.62 -14.83 -14.77
C SER A 221 -27.91 -14.52 -14.00
N PRO A 222 -28.90 -13.84 -14.62
CA PRO A 222 -30.20 -13.68 -13.98
C PRO A 222 -30.87 -15.06 -13.88
N GLN A 223 -31.40 -15.34 -12.69
CA GLN A 223 -32.42 -16.38 -12.50
C GLN A 223 -33.72 -15.97 -13.18
#